data_AF-A0A521XAS1-F1
#
_entry.id   AF-A0A521XAS1-F1
#
_cell.length_a   1.000
_cell.length_b   1.000
_cell.length_c   1.000
_cell.angle_alpha   90.00
_cell.angle_beta   90.00
_cell.angle_gamma   90.00
#
_symmetry.space_group_name_H-M   'P 1'
#
loop_
_entity.id
_entity.type
_entity.pdbx_description
1 polymer ?
#
loop_
_entity_poly.entity_id
_entity_poly.type
_entity_poly.pdbx_seq_one_letter_code
_entity_poly.pdbx_strand_id
1 'polypeptide(L)'
;MEPIPVDDPVVAELIGGANLARLAYVGLDGRPKVVPIWHAFIDGEFIMVTGPKADKVRAIEANGAVALSIDSNTPPYHVLLIDGDATVEATDGMAAEYPDIVGRFLGPAKDAYLANLRVKTQRRIRVRTRAWRVLDFQRRFPKSLR
;
A
#
# COMPACT_ATOMS: atom_id res chain seq x y z
N MET A 1 -8.14 -17.14 -7.45
CA MET A 1 -7.54 -16.71 -6.17
C MET A 1 -8.63 -15.97 -5.40
N GLU A 2 -8.74 -16.17 -4.10
CA GLU A 2 -9.83 -15.58 -3.31
C GLU A 2 -9.64 -14.06 -3.20
N PRO A 3 -10.63 -13.24 -3.57
CA PRO A 3 -10.54 -11.80 -3.45
C PRO A 3 -10.40 -11.39 -1.98
N ILE A 4 -9.79 -10.23 -1.74
CA ILE A 4 -9.77 -9.64 -0.40
C ILE A 4 -11.22 -9.31 -0.01
N PRO A 5 -11.71 -9.72 1.18
CA PRO A 5 -13.08 -9.50 1.59
C PRO A 5 -13.23 -8.04 2.06
N VAL A 6 -13.44 -7.12 1.12
CA VAL A 6 -13.56 -5.67 1.41
C VAL A 6 -14.74 -5.33 2.32
N ASP A 7 -15.71 -6.23 2.40
CA ASP A 7 -16.90 -6.18 3.24
C ASP A 7 -16.59 -6.54 4.71
N ASP A 8 -15.44 -7.18 4.97
CA ASP A 8 -15.00 -7.49 6.34
C ASP A 8 -14.69 -6.17 7.07
N PRO A 9 -15.29 -5.90 8.24
CA PRO A 9 -15.11 -4.62 8.93
C PRO A 9 -13.64 -4.25 9.22
N VAL A 10 -12.81 -5.25 9.54
CA VAL A 10 -11.38 -5.01 9.83
C VAL A 10 -10.63 -4.69 8.54
N VAL A 11 -10.95 -5.37 7.45
CA VAL A 11 -10.37 -5.06 6.14
C VAL A 11 -10.81 -3.67 5.69
N ALA A 12 -12.11 -3.38 5.73
CA ALA A 12 -12.69 -2.09 5.34
C ALA A 12 -12.05 -0.93 6.10
N GLU A 13 -11.89 -1.07 7.42
CA GLU A 13 -11.19 -0.10 8.27
C GLU A 13 -9.74 0.11 7.82
N LEU A 14 -8.98 -0.97 7.65
CA LEU A 14 -7.56 -0.89 7.31
C LEU A 14 -7.33 -0.30 5.92
N ILE A 15 -8.10 -0.74 4.93
CA ILE A 15 -7.93 -0.28 3.54
C ILE A 15 -8.53 1.10 3.30
N GLY A 16 -9.56 1.50 4.06
CA GLY A 16 -10.29 2.75 3.94
C GLY A 16 -9.83 3.86 4.90
N GLY A 17 -9.12 3.52 5.98
CA GLY A 17 -8.57 4.48 6.95
C GLY A 17 -7.21 5.06 6.55
N ALA A 18 -6.61 5.92 7.37
CA ALA A 18 -5.29 6.51 7.11
C ALA A 18 -4.12 5.63 7.59
N ASN A 19 -4.25 4.31 7.52
CA ASN A 19 -3.21 3.37 7.92
C ASN A 19 -2.14 3.24 6.83
N LEU A 20 -0.86 3.43 7.18
CA LEU A 20 0.23 3.27 6.22
C LEU A 20 0.36 1.80 5.81
N ALA A 21 0.59 1.54 4.52
CA ALA A 21 1.12 0.26 4.11
C ALA A 21 2.63 0.22 4.36
N ARG A 22 3.13 -0.87 4.96
CA ARG A 22 4.56 -1.19 5.00
C ARG A 22 4.84 -2.06 3.79
N LEU A 23 5.41 -1.45 2.74
CA LEU A 23 5.77 -2.14 1.50
C LEU A 23 7.16 -2.75 1.64
N ALA A 24 7.20 -4.08 1.64
CA ALA A 24 8.43 -4.85 1.52
C ALA A 24 8.73 -5.17 0.05
N TYR A 25 9.98 -5.00 -0.37
CA TYR A 25 10.46 -5.32 -1.71
C TYR A 25 11.92 -5.78 -1.67
N VAL A 26 12.38 -6.45 -2.72
CA VAL A 26 13.77 -6.88 -2.87
C VAL A 26 14.57 -5.74 -3.50
N GLY A 27 15.58 -5.22 -2.81
CA GLY A 27 16.47 -4.19 -3.34
C GLY A 27 17.33 -4.70 -4.49
N LEU A 28 17.92 -3.78 -5.27
CA LEU A 28 18.86 -4.13 -6.34
C LEU A 28 20.14 -4.84 -5.84
N ASP A 29 20.43 -4.71 -4.54
CA ASP A 29 21.48 -5.45 -3.82
C ASP A 29 21.03 -6.87 -3.39
N GLY A 30 19.84 -7.31 -3.78
CA GLY A 30 19.22 -8.57 -3.39
C GLY A 30 18.73 -8.62 -1.94
N ARG A 31 18.83 -7.52 -1.18
CA ARG A 31 18.43 -7.49 0.24
C ARG A 31 17.01 -6.97 0.42
N PRO A 32 16.28 -7.46 1.43
CA PRO A 32 14.94 -6.94 1.71
C PRO A 32 14.99 -5.47 2.14
N LYS A 33 14.04 -4.68 1.64
CA LYS A 33 13.79 -3.30 2.03
C LYS A 33 12.33 -3.19 2.48
N VAL A 34 12.05 -2.30 3.44
CA VAL A 34 10.69 -2.01 3.89
C VAL A 34 10.52 -0.51 3.98
N VAL A 35 9.45 0.02 3.39
CA VAL A 35 9.13 1.46 3.43
C VAL A 35 7.66 1.70 3.78
N PRO A 36 7.34 2.67 4.65
CA PRO A 36 5.97 3.12 4.80
C PRO A 36 5.52 3.88 3.54
N ILE A 37 4.28 3.65 3.10
CA ILE A 37 3.73 4.27 1.90
C ILE A 37 2.21 4.46 2.00
N TRP A 38 1.71 5.57 1.47
CA TRP A 38 0.28 5.76 1.25
C TRP A 38 -0.20 4.86 0.11
N HIS A 39 -1.44 4.41 0.19
CA HIS A 39 -2.00 3.51 -0.81
C HIS A 39 -3.40 3.97 -1.22
N ALA A 40 -3.97 3.28 -2.19
CA ALA A 40 -5.41 3.14 -2.43
C ALA A 40 -5.69 1.66 -2.70
N PHE A 41 -6.96 1.26 -2.61
CA PHE A 41 -7.42 -0.05 -3.08
C PHE A 41 -8.46 0.21 -4.16
N ILE A 42 -8.12 -0.12 -5.41
CA ILE A 42 -8.92 0.21 -6.61
C ILE A 42 -9.00 -1.05 -7.46
N ASP A 43 -10.22 -1.44 -7.84
CA ASP A 43 -10.48 -2.60 -8.71
C ASP A 43 -9.77 -3.90 -8.29
N GLY A 44 -9.65 -4.13 -6.97
CA GLY A 44 -9.03 -5.34 -6.41
C GLY A 44 -7.50 -5.30 -6.29
N GLU A 45 -6.86 -4.21 -6.68
CA GLU A 45 -5.41 -4.02 -6.61
C GLU A 45 -5.05 -2.89 -5.62
N PHE A 46 -3.92 -3.04 -4.94
CA PHE A 46 -3.37 -1.92 -4.17
C PHE A 46 -2.57 -1.01 -5.08
N ILE A 47 -2.83 0.29 -5.00
CA ILE A 47 -2.17 1.31 -5.81
C ILE A 47 -1.34 2.20 -4.90
N MET A 48 -0.08 2.45 -5.27
CA MET A 48 0.74 3.50 -4.66
C MET A 48 1.30 4.41 -5.73
N VAL A 49 1.47 5.68 -5.40
CA VAL A 49 2.02 6.68 -6.30
C VAL A 49 3.31 7.23 -5.69
N THR A 50 4.36 7.26 -6.48
CA THR A 50 5.69 7.71 -6.02
C THR A 50 6.44 8.49 -7.09
N GLY A 51 7.54 9.13 -6.69
CA GLY A 51 8.43 9.83 -7.62
C GLY A 51 9.28 8.84 -8.43
N PRO A 52 9.65 9.18 -9.68
CA PRO A 52 10.36 8.26 -10.58
C PRO A 52 11.77 7.87 -10.11
N LYS A 53 12.37 8.62 -9.18
CA LYS A 53 13.71 8.38 -8.64
C LYS A 53 13.71 7.57 -7.33
N ALA A 54 12.56 7.12 -6.84
CA ALA A 54 12.51 6.34 -5.61
C ALA A 54 13.16 4.96 -5.83
N ASP A 55 14.03 4.51 -4.92
CA ASP A 55 14.81 3.26 -5.06
C ASP A 55 13.94 2.04 -5.36
N LYS A 56 12.76 1.97 -4.74
CA LYS A 56 11.76 0.91 -4.96
C LYS A 56 11.29 0.79 -6.41
N VAL A 57 11.32 1.87 -7.20
CA VAL A 57 10.82 1.87 -8.58
C VAL A 57 11.64 0.89 -9.42
N ARG A 58 12.96 1.12 -9.51
CA ARG A 58 13.87 0.25 -10.28
C ARG A 58 13.96 -1.16 -9.69
N ALA A 59 13.88 -1.26 -8.37
CA ALA A 59 13.92 -2.54 -7.68
C ALA A 59 12.69 -3.41 -8.01
N ILE A 60 11.49 -2.82 -7.99
CA ILE A 60 10.23 -3.51 -8.33
C ILE A 60 10.17 -3.83 -9.83
N GLU A 61 10.65 -2.94 -10.71
CA GLU A 61 10.76 -3.23 -12.14
C GLU A 61 11.66 -4.46 -12.41
N ALA A 62 12.73 -4.64 -11.63
CA ALA A 62 13.62 -5.79 -11.75
C ALA A 62 13.06 -7.07 -11.08
N ASN A 63 12.33 -6.92 -9.98
CA ASN A 63 11.69 -8.02 -9.26
C ASN A 63 10.37 -7.54 -8.62
N GLY A 64 9.26 -7.97 -9.21
CA GLY A 64 7.92 -7.59 -8.77
C GLY A 64 7.45 -8.26 -7.47
N ALA A 65 8.19 -9.20 -6.89
CA ALA A 65 7.75 -9.86 -5.66
C ALA A 65 7.76 -8.88 -4.47
N VAL A 66 6.58 -8.65 -3.88
CA VAL A 66 6.39 -7.71 -2.77
C VAL A 66 5.50 -8.30 -1.67
N ALA A 67 5.59 -7.71 -0.48
CA ALA A 67 4.62 -7.94 0.58
C ALA A 67 4.14 -6.61 1.17
N LEU A 68 2.89 -6.58 1.65
CA LEU A 68 2.32 -5.44 2.39
C LEU A 68 1.89 -5.88 3.79
N SER A 69 2.14 -5.02 4.78
CA SER A 69 1.40 -4.99 6.04
C SER A 69 0.65 -3.68 6.16
N ILE A 70 -0.65 -3.74 6.43
CA ILE A 70 -1.47 -2.59 6.82
C ILE A 70 -2.01 -2.92 8.20
N ASP A 71 -1.62 -2.13 9.19
CA ASP A 71 -1.91 -2.41 10.59
C ASP A 71 -2.28 -1.16 11.37
N SER A 72 -3.14 -1.35 12.38
CA SER A 72 -3.47 -0.32 13.37
C SER A 72 -2.34 -0.16 14.39
N ASN A 73 -2.26 1.01 15.02
CA ASN A 73 -1.18 1.33 15.97
C ASN A 73 -1.57 1.07 17.44
N THR A 74 -2.81 0.67 17.72
CA THR A 74 -3.35 0.50 19.08
C THR A 74 -4.00 -0.86 19.26
N PRO A 75 -3.82 -1.53 20.42
CA PRO A 75 -4.47 -2.81 20.69
C PRO A 75 -6.00 -2.66 20.93
N PRO A 76 -6.81 -3.70 20.61
CA PRO A 76 -6.43 -4.89 19.87
C PRO A 76 -6.01 -4.54 18.44
N TYR A 77 -4.90 -5.14 17.97
CA TYR A 77 -4.34 -4.79 16.67
C TYR A 77 -5.19 -5.36 15.54
N HIS A 78 -5.45 -4.54 14.53
CA HIS A 78 -6.02 -4.96 13.27
C HIS A 78 -4.88 -5.06 12.26
N VAL A 79 -4.77 -6.19 11.56
CA VAL A 79 -3.66 -6.44 10.63
C VAL A 79 -4.17 -7.09 9.35
N LEU A 80 -3.82 -6.50 8.21
CA LEU A 80 -3.97 -7.07 6.87
C LEU A 80 -2.58 -7.32 6.28
N LEU A 81 -2.30 -8.59 5.99
CA LEU A 81 -1.05 -9.03 5.36
C LEU A 81 -1.33 -9.44 3.93
N ILE A 82 -0.49 -8.99 3.00
CA ILE A 82 -0.57 -9.29 1.57
C ILE A 82 0.77 -9.85 1.10
N ASP A 83 0.72 -10.97 0.39
CA ASP A 83 1.75 -11.40 -0.56
C ASP A 83 1.27 -11.03 -1.96
N GLY A 84 2.12 -10.43 -2.80
CA GLY A 84 1.68 -9.85 -4.07
C GLY A 84 2.77 -9.72 -5.13
N ASP A 85 2.32 -9.54 -6.36
CA ASP A 85 3.14 -9.20 -7.53
C ASP A 85 2.91 -7.74 -7.90
N ALA A 86 3.98 -6.96 -7.92
CA ALA A 86 3.97 -5.53 -8.22
C ALA A 86 4.45 -5.22 -9.63
N THR A 87 3.78 -4.28 -10.28
CA THR A 87 4.20 -3.68 -11.55
C THR A 87 4.28 -2.17 -11.41
N VAL A 88 5.20 -1.55 -12.16
CA VAL A 88 5.39 -0.11 -12.19
C VAL A 88 4.93 0.44 -13.55
N GLU A 89 4.11 1.48 -13.52
CA GLU A 89 3.64 2.20 -14.69
C GLU A 89 4.07 3.67 -14.59
N ALA A 90 4.51 4.25 -15.71
CA ALA A 90 4.79 5.68 -15.80
C ALA A 90 3.51 6.48 -15.95
N THR A 91 3.39 7.57 -15.19
CA THR A 91 2.29 8.51 -15.31
C THR A 91 2.86 9.89 -15.65
N ASP A 92 2.36 10.50 -16.72
CA ASP A 92 2.65 11.90 -17.04
C ASP A 92 1.83 12.81 -16.12
N GLY A 93 2.51 13.78 -15.50
CA GLY A 93 1.90 14.61 -14.48
C GLY A 93 1.52 13.84 -13.21
N MET A 94 0.46 14.31 -12.54
CA MET A 94 -0.06 13.73 -11.31
C MET A 94 -1.06 12.61 -11.63
N ALA A 95 -0.90 11.45 -10.99
CA ALA A 95 -1.84 10.35 -11.11
C ALA A 95 -3.23 10.75 -10.60
N ALA A 96 -4.28 10.32 -11.33
CA ALA A 96 -5.65 10.73 -11.08
C ALA A 96 -6.15 10.40 -9.67
N GLU A 97 -5.69 9.27 -9.11
CA GLU A 97 -6.03 8.81 -7.76
C GLU A 97 -5.25 9.53 -6.65
N TYR A 98 -4.16 10.22 -6.98
CA TYR A 98 -3.25 10.77 -5.99
C TYR A 98 -3.89 11.83 -5.07
N PRO A 99 -4.74 12.77 -5.56
CA PRO A 99 -5.44 13.71 -4.69
C PRO A 99 -6.35 13.03 -3.66
N ASP A 100 -6.98 11.91 -3.99
CA ASP A 100 -7.86 11.18 -3.07
C ASP A 100 -7.05 10.43 -2.02
N ILE A 101 -5.92 9.83 -2.42
CA ILE A 101 -4.93 9.28 -1.49
C ILE A 101 -4.47 10.38 -0.52
N VAL A 102 -4.00 11.52 -1.02
CA VAL A 102 -3.54 12.63 -0.17
C VAL A 102 -4.66 13.09 0.77
N GLY A 103 -5.89 13.23 0.27
CA GLY A 103 -7.05 13.61 1.07
C GLY A 103 -7.31 12.67 2.24
N ARG A 104 -7.23 11.36 1.98
CA ARG A 104 -7.41 10.34 3.02
C ARG A 104 -6.35 10.41 4.11
N PHE A 105 -5.09 10.66 3.75
CA PHE A 105 -3.97 10.62 4.71
C PHE A 105 -3.67 11.96 5.40
N LEU A 106 -3.93 13.09 4.74
CA LEU A 106 -3.65 14.43 5.28
C LEU A 106 -4.89 15.20 5.74
N GLY A 107 -6.09 14.74 5.36
CA GLY A 107 -7.34 15.41 5.71
C GLY A 107 -7.33 16.89 5.28
N PRO A 108 -7.62 17.84 6.18
CA PRO A 108 -7.66 19.28 5.87
C PRO A 108 -6.37 19.86 5.26
N ALA A 109 -5.21 19.21 5.46
CA ALA A 109 -3.94 19.67 4.89
C ALA A 109 -3.74 19.29 3.41
N LYS A 110 -4.69 18.55 2.80
CA LYS A 110 -4.64 18.10 1.39
C LYS A 110 -4.32 19.23 0.43
N ASP A 111 -5.10 20.30 0.44
CA ASP A 111 -5.04 21.34 -0.60
C ASP A 111 -3.71 22.10 -0.53
N ALA A 112 -3.27 22.45 0.68
CA ALA A 112 -1.98 23.08 0.90
C ALA A 112 -0.81 22.18 0.47
N TYR A 113 -0.90 20.86 0.72
CA TYR A 113 0.11 19.91 0.27
C TYR A 113 0.16 19.83 -1.26
N LEU A 114 -0.99 19.63 -1.93
CA LEU A 114 -1.07 19.49 -3.38
C LEU A 114 -0.63 20.76 -4.11
N ALA A 115 -0.99 21.95 -3.61
CA ALA A 115 -0.58 23.23 -4.19
C ALA A 115 0.95 23.43 -4.21
N ASN A 116 1.68 22.79 -3.29
CA ASN A 116 3.14 22.88 -3.22
C ASN A 116 3.88 21.87 -4.12
N LEU A 117 3.16 20.93 -4.74
CA LEU A 117 3.79 19.92 -5.58
C LEU A 117 3.98 20.41 -7.02
N ARG A 118 5.18 20.18 -7.54
CA ARG A 118 5.50 20.36 -8.97
C ARG A 118 5.71 18.99 -9.61
N VAL A 119 4.62 18.33 -9.97
CA VAL A 119 4.66 16.97 -10.51
C VAL A 119 4.80 17.01 -12.03
N LYS A 120 5.99 16.63 -12.54
CA LYS A 120 6.19 16.41 -13.98
C LYS A 120 5.84 14.99 -14.40
N THR A 121 6.27 14.02 -13.62
CA THR A 121 6.00 12.60 -13.83
C THR A 121 5.93 11.90 -12.48
N GLN A 122 5.13 10.83 -12.43
CA GLN A 122 5.03 9.91 -11.31
C GLN A 122 5.23 8.47 -11.79
N ARG A 123 5.32 7.58 -10.80
CA ARG A 123 5.27 6.13 -10.99
C ARG A 123 4.12 5.59 -10.17
N ARG A 124 3.22 4.89 -10.84
CA ARG A 124 2.17 4.11 -10.22
C ARG A 124 2.69 2.70 -10.01
N ILE A 125 2.70 2.26 -8.76
CA ILE A 125 2.98 0.87 -8.38
C ILE A 125 1.62 0.21 -8.18
N ARG A 126 1.32 -0.83 -8.96
CA ARG A 126 0.14 -1.68 -8.77
C ARG A 126 0.56 -2.99 -8.17
N VAL A 127 -0.05 -3.38 -7.05
CA VAL A 127 0.20 -4.66 -6.38
C VAL A 127 -1.03 -5.54 -6.58
N ARG A 128 -0.87 -6.61 -7.35
CA ARG A 128 -1.84 -7.68 -7.48
C ARG A 128 -1.63 -8.67 -6.35
N THR A 129 -2.67 -8.87 -5.55
CA THR A 129 -2.66 -9.82 -4.45
C THR A 129 -2.46 -11.25 -4.97
N ARG A 130 -1.55 -12.01 -4.33
CA ARG A 130 -1.33 -13.45 -4.50
C ARG A 130 -1.95 -14.27 -3.37
N ALA A 131 -1.82 -13.76 -2.15
CA ALA A 131 -2.42 -14.31 -0.95
C ALA A 131 -2.61 -13.20 0.06
N TRP A 132 -3.56 -13.38 0.98
CA TRP A 132 -3.84 -12.41 2.02
C TRP A 132 -4.17 -13.10 3.35
N ARG A 133 -4.08 -12.33 4.43
CA ARG A 133 -4.50 -12.75 5.78
C ARG A 133 -4.96 -11.56 6.59
N VAL A 134 -5.99 -11.77 7.40
CA VAL A 134 -6.48 -10.79 8.38
C VAL A 134 -6.32 -11.33 9.79
N LEU A 135 -5.85 -10.48 10.71
CA LEU A 135 -5.81 -10.73 12.15
C LEU A 135 -6.49 -9.58 12.88
N ASP A 136 -7.20 -9.91 13.96
CA ASP A 136 -7.86 -8.93 14.84
C ASP A 136 -7.60 -9.20 16.32
N PHE A 137 -6.91 -10.30 16.66
CA PHE A 137 -6.59 -10.71 18.03
C PHE A 137 -7.83 -10.82 18.95
N GLN A 138 -9.00 -11.04 18.36
CA GLN A 138 -10.27 -11.28 19.05
C GLN A 138 -10.93 -12.56 18.56
N ARG A 139 -11.05 -12.69 17.23
CA ARG A 139 -11.61 -13.86 16.53
C ARG A 139 -10.53 -14.55 15.68
N ARG A 140 -9.59 -13.77 15.15
CA ARG A 140 -8.53 -14.19 14.25
C ARG A 140 -7.17 -13.95 14.90
N PHE A 141 -6.56 -15.06 15.34
CA PHE A 141 -5.24 -15.10 15.96
C PHE A 141 -4.21 -15.72 15.01
N PRO A 142 -2.93 -15.31 15.08
CA PRO A 142 -1.86 -16.04 14.40
C PRO A 142 -1.77 -17.47 14.93
N LYS A 143 -1.36 -18.40 14.05
CA LYS A 143 -1.26 -19.82 14.39
C LYS A 143 -0.32 -20.11 15.57
N SER A 144 0.68 -19.26 15.80
CA SER A 144 1.65 -19.38 16.88
C SER A 144 1.08 -19.09 18.28
N LEU A 145 -0.11 -18.50 18.37
CA LEU A 145 -0.80 -18.19 19.62
C LEU A 145 -2.00 -19.11 19.88
N ARG A 146 -2.11 -20.21 19.13
CA ARG A 146 -3.13 -21.24 19.28
C ARG A 146 -2.51 -22.53 19.78
#